data_AF-A0ABD3F6A6-F1
#
_entry.id   AF-A0ABD3F6A6-F1
#
_cell.length_a   1.000
_cell.length_b   1.000
_cell.length_c   1.000
_cell.angle_alpha   90.00
_cell.angle_beta   90.00
_cell.angle_gamma   90.00
#
_symmetry.space_group_name_H-M   'P 1'
#
loop_
_entity.id
_entity.type
_entity.pdbx_description
1 polymer ?
#
loop_
_entity_poly.entity_id
_entity_poly.type
_entity_poly.pdbx_seq_one_letter_code
_entity_poly.pdbx_strand_id
1 'polypeptide(L)'
;MSADASLEELEARLVTFTEQLQNIHELLQSDPTNVEFLSIAKDLVEVIQLTKETIDFKVNAQAPEQKDPQTPLQLELKYAPGSAIEALQKGVWYPAHVDSVTSEGSYNVKFLGFGTIAELNEDALRAIEVNDEQAAKLPLKETITEGFKCQAKYYVDAVVYPCSVTKVTELGFQVLFDGYGNSEEVPYEYLKPVVAEEVGTAAQVSSTNEVDATVTQAAPPAPLVAPAVIHKAIKIPENLQILPSDTEAEKERKRKRTRAIKSLNRHKTIDNERNIKQHDWKAFQHKAKKKGLKKGVSGVLSKRGSSMFASPDTVQGRVGVVGSGHGMTSFQDVRNKKPKHA
;
A
#
# COMPACT_ATOMS: atom_id res chain seq x y z
N MET A 1 -21.75 55.23 29.48
CA MET A 1 -22.53 54.25 30.25
C MET A 1 -22.48 52.94 29.49
N SER A 2 -21.36 52.23 29.59
CA SER A 2 -21.14 51.00 28.83
C SER A 2 -21.85 49.87 29.57
N ALA A 3 -23.04 49.51 29.11
CA ALA A 3 -23.69 48.29 29.54
C ALA A 3 -22.91 47.14 28.92
N ASP A 4 -22.06 46.48 29.71
CA ASP A 4 -21.52 45.17 29.34
C ASP A 4 -22.69 44.18 29.31
N ALA A 5 -23.39 44.13 28.18
CA ALA A 5 -24.41 43.11 27.93
C ALA A 5 -23.77 41.72 28.12
N SER A 6 -24.41 40.83 28.88
CA SER A 6 -23.86 39.50 29.07
C SER A 6 -23.84 38.73 27.74
N LEU A 7 -22.97 37.72 27.63
CA LEU A 7 -22.89 36.87 26.43
C LEU A 7 -24.26 36.26 26.10
N GLU A 8 -24.96 35.76 27.11
CA GLU A 8 -26.31 35.19 26.99
C GLU A 8 -27.33 36.23 26.48
N GLU A 9 -27.22 37.50 26.89
CA GLU A 9 -28.08 38.56 26.39
C GLU A 9 -27.79 38.90 24.93
N LEU A 10 -26.53 38.83 24.50
CA LEU A 10 -26.15 39.03 23.10
C LEU A 10 -26.65 37.87 22.21
N GLU A 11 -26.57 36.64 22.69
CA GLU A 11 -27.10 35.47 21.98
C GLU A 11 -28.63 35.53 21.84
N ALA A 12 -29.33 35.91 22.92
CA ALA A 12 -30.78 36.12 22.88
C ALA A 12 -31.17 37.22 21.88
N ARG A 13 -30.42 38.34 21.86
CA ARG A 13 -30.63 39.42 20.88
C ARG A 13 -30.39 38.94 19.45
N LEU A 14 -29.34 38.14 19.21
CA LEU A 14 -29.07 37.55 17.89
C LEU A 14 -30.27 36.74 17.41
N VAL A 15 -30.83 35.87 18.26
CA VAL A 15 -32.03 35.08 17.92
C VAL A 15 -33.19 36.01 17.55
N THR A 16 -33.47 37.04 18.34
CA THR A 16 -34.56 37.99 18.04
C THR A 16 -34.33 38.75 16.73
N PHE A 17 -33.11 39.17 16.42
CA PHE A 17 -32.80 39.85 15.17
C PHE A 17 -32.94 38.91 13.96
N THR A 18 -32.57 37.63 14.10
CA THR A 18 -32.77 36.66 13.02
C THR A 18 -34.25 36.36 12.76
N GLU A 19 -35.07 36.33 13.80
CA GLU A 19 -36.52 36.17 13.67
C GLU A 19 -37.17 37.39 12.99
N GLN A 20 -36.76 38.59 13.37
CA GLN A 20 -37.19 39.82 12.70
C GLN A 20 -36.82 39.84 11.22
N LEU A 21 -35.61 39.38 10.86
CA LEU A 21 -35.16 39.29 9.48
C LEU A 21 -36.03 38.31 8.69
N GLN A 22 -36.32 37.15 9.28
CA GLN A 22 -37.18 36.14 8.67
C GLN A 22 -38.58 36.70 8.36
N ASN A 23 -39.18 37.45 9.30
CA ASN A 23 -40.49 38.08 9.12
C ASN A 23 -40.45 39.15 8.00
N ILE A 24 -39.40 39.99 7.97
CA ILE A 24 -39.23 40.98 6.89
C ILE A 24 -39.05 40.29 5.54
N HIS A 25 -38.34 39.16 5.49
CA HIS A 25 -38.17 38.39 4.26
C HIS A 25 -39.49 37.77 3.78
N GLU A 26 -40.35 37.33 4.70
CA GLU A 26 -41.72 36.88 4.38
C GLU A 26 -42.58 38.02 3.81
N LEU A 27 -42.50 39.23 4.38
CA LEU A 27 -43.18 40.42 3.85
C LEU A 27 -42.63 40.85 2.49
N LEU A 28 -41.32 40.71 2.27
CA LEU A 28 -40.67 40.92 0.96
C LEU A 28 -41.07 39.86 -0.07
N GLN A 29 -41.48 38.67 0.37
CA GLN A 29 -41.99 37.64 -0.53
C GLN A 29 -43.36 38.01 -1.12
N SER A 30 -44.20 38.71 -0.35
CA SER A 30 -45.44 39.30 -0.87
C SER A 30 -45.20 40.58 -1.67
N ASP A 31 -44.33 41.47 -1.19
CA ASP A 31 -44.07 42.78 -1.79
C ASP A 31 -42.57 43.02 -2.04
N PRO A 32 -41.98 42.41 -3.09
CA PRO A 32 -40.53 42.42 -3.33
C PRO A 32 -39.96 43.78 -3.73
N THR A 33 -40.82 44.74 -4.09
CA THR A 33 -40.40 46.10 -4.49
C THR A 33 -40.45 47.11 -3.34
N ASN A 34 -40.79 46.68 -2.11
CA ASN A 34 -40.85 47.57 -0.96
C ASN A 34 -39.44 47.98 -0.52
N VAL A 35 -39.08 49.22 -0.82
CA VAL A 35 -37.75 49.80 -0.54
C VAL A 35 -37.43 49.89 0.95
N GLU A 36 -38.44 50.07 1.81
CA GLU A 36 -38.27 50.17 3.26
C GLU A 36 -37.93 48.81 3.88
N PHE A 37 -38.58 47.73 3.43
CA PHE A 37 -38.24 46.39 3.91
C PHE A 37 -36.85 45.95 3.42
N LEU A 38 -36.44 46.37 2.22
CA LEU A 38 -35.10 46.10 1.70
C LEU A 38 -34.01 46.88 2.46
N SER A 39 -34.27 48.12 2.89
CA SER A 39 -33.32 48.87 3.72
C SER A 39 -33.24 48.27 5.12
N ILE A 40 -34.37 48.00 5.77
CA ILE A 40 -34.40 47.40 7.11
C ILE A 40 -33.74 46.01 7.11
N ALA A 41 -33.97 45.19 6.07
CA ALA A 41 -33.30 43.90 5.96
C ALA A 41 -31.77 44.03 5.89
N LYS A 42 -31.24 45.02 5.16
CA LYS A 42 -29.79 45.28 5.08
C LYS A 42 -29.24 45.73 6.43
N ASP A 43 -29.89 46.70 7.07
CA ASP A 43 -29.47 47.22 8.37
C ASP A 43 -29.50 46.12 9.44
N LEU A 44 -30.51 45.25 9.42
CA LEU A 44 -30.65 44.14 10.37
C LEU A 44 -29.60 43.04 10.14
N VAL A 45 -29.21 42.77 8.89
CA VAL A 45 -28.07 41.89 8.58
C VAL A 45 -26.77 42.44 9.19
N GLU A 46 -26.54 43.75 9.05
CA GLU A 46 -25.34 44.41 9.62
C GLU A 46 -25.34 44.33 11.16
N VAL A 47 -26.48 44.57 11.80
CA VAL A 47 -26.62 44.44 13.26
C VAL A 47 -26.36 43.00 13.71
N ILE A 48 -26.89 42.00 13.01
CA ILE A 48 -26.62 40.58 13.32
C ILE A 48 -25.13 40.27 13.20
N GLN A 49 -24.47 40.79 12.16
CA GLN A 49 -23.03 40.59 11.96
C GLN A 49 -22.22 41.23 13.09
N LEU A 50 -22.47 42.49 13.42
CA LEU A 50 -21.78 43.19 14.52
C LEU A 50 -22.04 42.50 15.88
N THR A 51 -23.24 41.97 16.09
CA THR A 51 -23.58 41.22 17.31
C THR A 51 -22.80 39.91 17.39
N LYS A 52 -22.67 39.17 16.27
CA LYS A 52 -21.83 37.95 16.19
C LYS A 52 -20.36 38.26 16.47
N GLU A 53 -19.81 39.30 15.85
CA GLU A 53 -18.43 39.73 16.07
C GLU A 53 -18.19 40.16 17.54
N THR A 54 -19.18 40.78 18.18
CA THR A 54 -19.13 41.15 19.60
C THR A 54 -19.16 39.91 20.50
N ILE A 55 -19.95 38.90 20.16
CA ILE A 55 -19.97 37.61 20.87
C ILE A 55 -18.62 36.93 20.73
N ASP A 56 -18.06 36.83 19.52
CA ASP A 56 -16.76 36.23 19.25
C ASP A 56 -15.64 36.94 20.03
N PHE A 57 -15.67 38.28 20.07
CA PHE A 57 -14.73 39.07 20.84
C PHE A 57 -14.87 38.83 22.35
N LYS A 58 -16.10 38.71 22.88
CA LYS A 58 -16.34 38.43 24.30
C LYS A 58 -15.94 37.01 24.70
N VAL A 59 -16.26 36.02 23.87
CA VAL A 59 -15.81 34.62 24.03
C VAL A 59 -14.28 34.56 24.06
N ASN A 60 -13.60 35.35 23.21
CA ASN A 60 -12.15 35.38 23.16
C ASN A 60 -11.52 36.21 24.31
N ALA A 61 -12.18 37.28 24.77
CA ALA A 61 -11.68 38.19 25.81
C ALA A 61 -11.94 37.71 27.25
N GLN A 62 -12.93 36.84 27.49
CA GLN A 62 -13.21 36.23 28.80
C GLN A 62 -12.28 35.06 29.17
N ALA A 63 -11.10 34.95 28.54
CA ALA A 63 -10.07 33.97 28.92
C ALA A 63 -9.03 34.59 29.89
N PRO A 64 -9.18 34.43 31.23
CA PRO A 64 -8.03 34.42 32.12
C PRO A 64 -7.21 33.14 31.90
N GLU A 65 -5.92 33.18 32.23
CA GLU A 65 -4.90 32.12 32.11
C GLU A 65 -5.18 30.83 32.91
N GLN A 66 -6.34 30.19 32.72
CA GLN A 66 -6.63 28.82 33.15
C GLN A 66 -7.57 28.21 32.10
N LYS A 67 -7.04 27.39 31.18
CA LYS A 67 -7.84 26.71 30.15
C LYS A 67 -7.71 25.20 30.28
N ASP A 68 -8.71 24.60 30.89
CA ASP A 68 -9.51 23.48 30.37
C ASP A 68 -10.86 23.48 31.12
N PRO A 69 -12.01 23.05 30.54
CA PRO A 69 -12.30 22.63 29.17
C PRO A 69 -13.54 23.35 28.54
N GLN A 70 -13.55 23.54 27.22
CA GLN A 70 -14.69 23.34 26.27
C GLN A 70 -14.21 23.77 24.88
N THR A 71 -13.32 22.94 24.37
CA THR A 71 -13.08 22.62 22.97
C THR A 71 -14.42 22.56 22.21
N PRO A 72 -14.49 22.91 20.91
CA PRO A 72 -15.56 22.38 20.05
C PRO A 72 -15.63 20.87 20.28
N LEU A 73 -16.76 20.20 20.05
CA LEU A 73 -16.82 18.72 20.05
C LEU A 73 -15.80 18.16 19.02
N GLN A 74 -14.53 18.15 19.39
CA GLN A 74 -13.46 17.41 18.78
C GLN A 74 -13.79 16.01 19.28
N LEU A 75 -14.34 15.19 18.39
CA LEU A 75 -14.10 13.77 18.48
C LEU A 75 -12.63 13.62 18.87
N GLU A 76 -12.38 12.96 20.00
CA GLU A 76 -11.04 12.76 20.53
C GLU A 76 -10.34 11.79 19.56
N LEU A 77 -9.86 12.33 18.44
CA LEU A 77 -9.22 11.57 17.38
C LEU A 77 -7.88 11.09 17.92
N LYS A 78 -7.81 9.81 18.27
CA LYS A 78 -6.58 9.15 18.69
C LYS A 78 -5.49 9.18 17.62
N TYR A 79 -5.88 9.21 16.35
CA TYR A 79 -4.98 9.26 15.21
C TYR A 79 -5.33 10.43 14.29
N ALA A 80 -4.35 11.25 13.94
CA ALA A 80 -4.55 12.34 13.00
C ALA A 80 -4.45 11.84 11.54
N PRO A 81 -5.12 12.49 10.57
CA PRO A 81 -4.86 12.27 9.15
C PRO A 81 -3.36 12.43 8.84
N GLY A 82 -2.81 11.50 8.07
CA GLY A 82 -1.39 11.40 7.74
C GLY A 82 -0.56 10.57 8.72
N SER A 83 -1.07 10.20 9.89
CA SER A 83 -0.33 9.36 10.86
C SER A 83 -0.14 7.94 10.34
N ALA A 84 1.07 7.39 10.54
CA ALA A 84 1.37 6.00 10.26
C ALA A 84 0.88 5.10 11.40
N ILE A 85 0.12 4.07 11.04
CA ILE A 85 -0.56 3.15 11.97
C ILE A 85 -0.50 1.72 11.45
N GLU A 86 -0.89 0.76 12.30
CA GLU A 86 -1.18 -0.61 11.88
C GLU A 86 -2.70 -0.82 11.92
N ALA A 87 -3.26 -1.35 10.83
CA ALA A 87 -4.68 -1.60 10.67
C ALA A 87 -4.95 -3.11 10.55
N LEU A 88 -5.93 -3.61 11.30
CA LEU A 88 -6.31 -5.02 11.33
C LEU A 88 -7.16 -5.37 10.11
N GLN A 89 -6.67 -6.29 9.28
CA GLN A 89 -7.39 -6.81 8.13
C GLN A 89 -7.30 -8.35 8.12
N LYS A 90 -8.43 -9.05 8.14
CA LYS A 90 -8.49 -10.53 8.15
C LYS A 90 -7.63 -11.18 9.25
N GLY A 91 -7.51 -10.55 10.42
CA GLY A 91 -6.74 -11.06 11.55
C GLY A 91 -5.23 -10.79 11.50
N VAL A 92 -4.75 -10.06 10.50
CA VAL A 92 -3.34 -9.64 10.38
C VAL A 92 -3.27 -8.12 10.43
N TRP A 93 -2.25 -7.60 11.13
CA TRP A 93 -2.00 -6.16 11.23
C TRP A 93 -1.12 -5.73 10.06
N TYR A 94 -1.65 -4.84 9.23
CA TYR A 94 -0.95 -4.30 8.08
C TYR A 94 -0.56 -2.85 8.31
N PRO A 95 0.60 -2.41 7.84
CA PRO A 95 0.98 -1.01 7.90
C PRO A 95 0.08 -0.17 6.98
N ALA A 96 -0.41 0.94 7.50
CA ALA A 96 -1.30 1.85 6.80
C ALA A 96 -1.02 3.30 7.22
N HIS A 97 -1.54 4.25 6.45
CA HIS A 97 -1.65 5.64 6.89
C HIS A 97 -3.12 6.03 7.00
N VAL A 98 -3.43 6.91 7.96
CA VAL A 98 -4.76 7.53 8.06
C VAL A 98 -4.91 8.53 6.91
N ASP A 99 -5.89 8.32 6.04
CA ASP A 99 -6.20 9.22 4.93
C ASP A 99 -7.15 10.34 5.39
N SER A 100 -8.24 9.97 6.05
CA SER A 100 -9.22 10.90 6.62
C SER A 100 -9.99 10.26 7.77
N VAL A 101 -10.66 11.07 8.57
CA VAL A 101 -11.55 10.60 9.65
C VAL A 101 -12.96 11.14 9.38
N THR A 102 -13.94 10.24 9.42
CA THR A 102 -15.36 10.54 9.23
C THR A 102 -15.91 11.23 10.48
N SER A 103 -16.94 12.08 10.35
CA SER A 103 -17.65 12.71 11.47
C SER A 103 -18.29 11.72 12.45
N GLU A 104 -18.41 10.45 12.05
CA GLU A 104 -18.92 9.34 12.86
C GLU A 104 -17.83 8.66 13.71
N GLY A 105 -16.56 9.11 13.63
CA GLY A 105 -15.43 8.54 14.38
C GLY A 105 -14.77 7.33 13.71
N SER A 106 -15.17 6.99 12.49
CA SER A 106 -14.51 5.97 11.65
C SER A 106 -13.30 6.57 10.93
N TYR A 107 -12.25 5.77 10.75
CA TYR A 107 -11.01 6.16 10.09
C TYR A 107 -10.93 5.53 8.70
N ASN A 108 -10.74 6.36 7.68
CA ASN A 108 -10.35 5.90 6.36
C ASN A 108 -8.84 5.70 6.36
N VAL A 109 -8.40 4.46 6.22
CA VAL A 109 -6.99 4.09 6.23
C VAL A 109 -6.59 3.53 4.86
N LYS A 110 -5.44 3.94 4.35
CA LYS A 110 -4.88 3.40 3.10
C LYS A 110 -3.72 2.47 3.44
N PHE A 111 -3.86 1.21 3.06
CA PHE A 111 -2.86 0.17 3.28
C PHE A 111 -1.65 0.36 2.36
N LEU A 112 -0.45 0.33 2.95
CA LEU A 112 0.81 0.34 2.22
C LEU A 112 1.00 -1.00 1.49
N GLY A 113 1.54 -0.97 0.28
CA GLY A 113 1.78 -2.16 -0.56
C GLY A 113 0.58 -2.59 -1.39
N PHE A 114 -0.64 -2.41 -0.86
CA PHE A 114 -1.89 -2.73 -1.57
C PHE A 114 -2.52 -1.51 -2.26
N GLY A 115 -2.30 -0.30 -1.71
CA GLY A 115 -2.89 0.95 -2.22
C GLY A 115 -4.41 1.03 -2.07
N THR A 116 -5.02 0.09 -1.36
CA THR A 116 -6.46 0.05 -1.08
C THR A 116 -6.78 0.90 0.14
N ILE A 117 -7.92 1.58 0.11
CA ILE A 117 -8.47 2.33 1.24
C ILE A 117 -9.59 1.49 1.88
N ALA A 118 -9.66 1.48 3.21
CA ALA A 118 -10.76 0.88 3.95
C ALA A 118 -11.19 1.79 5.11
N GLU A 119 -12.48 1.75 5.41
CA GLU A 119 -13.07 2.41 6.57
C GLU A 119 -13.04 1.44 7.76
N LEU A 120 -12.39 1.84 8.85
CA LEU A 120 -12.18 1.03 10.05
C LEU A 120 -12.46 1.85 11.31
N ASN A 121 -12.92 1.18 12.36
CA ASN A 121 -13.08 1.77 13.70
C ASN A 121 -11.75 1.77 14.45
N GLU A 122 -11.66 2.58 15.51
CA GLU A 122 -10.48 2.68 16.38
C GLU A 122 -9.98 1.31 16.90
N ASP A 123 -10.90 0.39 17.23
CA ASP A 123 -10.55 -0.96 17.72
C ASP A 123 -9.70 -1.79 16.75
N ALA A 124 -9.80 -1.48 15.45
CA ALA A 124 -9.06 -2.14 14.39
C ALA A 124 -7.76 -1.39 14.04
N LEU A 125 -7.39 -0.36 14.80
CA LEU A 125 -6.19 0.45 14.58
C LEU A 125 -5.28 0.39 15.81
N ARG A 126 -3.97 0.45 15.56
CA ARG A 126 -2.98 0.65 16.62
C ARG A 126 -1.82 1.51 16.16
N ALA A 127 -1.17 2.19 17.10
CA ALA A 127 0.04 2.94 16.82
C ALA A 127 1.18 2.00 16.46
N ILE A 128 2.07 2.44 15.56
CA ILE A 128 3.32 1.73 15.32
C ILE A 128 4.26 2.00 16.49
N GLU A 129 4.71 0.94 17.15
CA GLU A 129 5.73 1.04 18.19
C GLU A 129 7.09 1.32 17.55
N VAL A 130 7.60 2.53 17.76
CA VAL A 130 8.93 2.97 17.31
C VAL A 130 9.88 2.97 18.51
N ASN A 131 11.06 2.37 18.33
CA ASN A 131 12.14 2.51 19.30
C ASN A 131 12.94 3.77 18.94
N ASP A 132 12.80 4.82 19.76
CA ASP A 132 13.40 6.14 19.52
C ASP A 132 14.92 6.10 19.35
N GLU A 133 15.61 5.20 20.06
CA GLU A 133 17.07 5.05 19.95
C GLU A 133 17.52 4.49 18.59
N GLN A 134 16.71 3.61 18.01
CA GLN A 134 16.96 3.02 16.69
C GLN A 134 16.54 3.99 15.59
N ALA A 135 15.43 4.70 15.78
CA ALA A 135 14.95 5.72 14.87
C ALA A 135 15.92 6.90 14.76
N ALA A 136 16.55 7.32 15.87
CA ALA A 136 17.54 8.40 15.87
C ALA A 136 18.82 8.08 15.07
N LYS A 137 19.12 6.79 14.87
CA LYS A 137 20.26 6.33 14.06
C LYS A 137 19.93 6.24 12.57
N LEU A 138 18.66 6.38 12.19
CA LEU A 138 18.26 6.43 10.80
C LEU A 138 18.42 7.85 10.24
N PRO A 139 18.88 7.98 8.98
CA PRO A 139 18.84 9.25 8.30
C PRO A 139 17.39 9.70 8.08
N LEU A 140 17.19 11.02 8.02
CA LEU A 140 15.87 11.61 7.75
C LEU A 140 15.25 11.01 6.48
N LYS A 141 13.91 10.95 6.46
CA LYS A 141 13.11 10.43 5.34
C LYS A 141 13.55 10.95 3.96
N GLU A 142 14.01 12.20 3.89
CA GLU A 142 14.40 12.89 2.65
C GLU A 142 15.82 12.53 2.18
N THR A 143 16.67 12.06 3.08
CA THR A 143 18.06 11.66 2.77
C THR A 143 18.14 10.21 2.27
N ILE A 144 17.11 9.41 2.54
CA ILE A 144 17.02 8.03 2.09
C ILE A 144 16.75 8.00 0.58
N THR A 145 17.67 7.36 -0.16
CA THR A 145 17.59 7.22 -1.62
C THR A 145 17.55 5.75 -2.03
N GLU A 146 17.22 5.51 -3.30
CA GLU A 146 17.23 4.16 -3.87
C GLU A 146 18.62 3.51 -3.73
N GLY A 147 18.65 2.27 -3.26
CA GLY A 147 19.86 1.52 -2.95
C GLY A 147 20.31 1.62 -1.48
N PHE A 148 19.66 2.44 -0.64
CA PHE A 148 19.98 2.53 0.78
C PHE A 148 19.76 1.18 1.48
N LYS A 149 20.79 0.68 2.17
CA LYS A 149 20.72 -0.57 2.92
C LYS A 149 20.24 -0.31 4.34
N CYS A 150 19.16 -0.96 4.72
CA CYS A 150 18.54 -0.85 6.03
C CYS A 150 18.00 -2.21 6.46
N GLN A 151 17.34 -2.23 7.61
CA GLN A 151 16.49 -3.35 7.97
C GLN A 151 15.05 -2.86 8.02
N ALA A 152 14.08 -3.73 7.75
CA ALA A 152 12.67 -3.39 7.85
C ALA A 152 11.88 -4.48 8.57
N LYS A 153 10.91 -4.08 9.39
CA LYS A 153 9.92 -4.98 9.98
C LYS A 153 9.01 -5.53 8.88
N TYR A 154 8.85 -6.85 8.83
CA TYR A 154 7.91 -7.50 7.94
C TYR A 154 6.55 -7.66 8.63
N TYR A 155 5.45 -7.31 7.95
CA TYR A 155 4.14 -7.19 8.59
C TYR A 155 3.53 -8.53 9.02
N VAL A 156 3.90 -9.64 8.37
CA VAL A 156 3.29 -10.96 8.62
C VAL A 156 3.75 -11.55 9.96
N ASP A 157 5.04 -11.45 10.25
CA ASP A 157 5.67 -12.04 11.44
C ASP A 157 6.19 -11.00 12.43
N ALA A 158 6.10 -9.70 12.09
CA ALA A 158 6.65 -8.59 12.86
C ALA A 158 8.17 -8.68 13.07
N VAL A 159 8.88 -9.48 12.27
CA VAL A 159 10.34 -9.69 12.37
C VAL A 159 11.08 -8.71 11.47
N VAL A 160 12.23 -8.25 11.94
CA VAL A 160 13.09 -7.31 11.21
C VAL A 160 14.05 -8.08 10.32
N TYR A 161 14.07 -7.75 9.03
CA TYR A 161 14.93 -8.39 8.04
C TYR A 161 15.81 -7.36 7.30
N PRO A 162 17.01 -7.75 6.85
CA PRO A 162 17.84 -6.89 6.01
C PRO A 162 17.17 -6.65 4.65
N CYS A 163 17.15 -5.40 4.22
CA CYS A 163 16.56 -4.98 2.97
C CYS A 163 17.31 -3.80 2.35
N SER A 164 17.07 -3.58 1.06
CA SER A 164 17.51 -2.39 0.35
C SER A 164 16.32 -1.60 -0.16
N VAL A 165 16.33 -0.28 0.01
CA VAL A 165 15.32 0.61 -0.57
C VAL A 165 15.46 0.54 -2.09
N THR A 166 14.36 0.30 -2.79
CA THR A 166 14.32 0.23 -4.26
C THR A 166 13.63 1.44 -4.86
N LYS A 167 12.64 2.01 -4.17
CA LYS A 167 11.91 3.20 -4.59
C LYS A 167 11.38 3.96 -3.38
N VAL A 168 11.42 5.28 -3.43
CA VAL A 168 10.78 6.15 -2.43
C VAL A 168 9.34 6.42 -2.87
N THR A 169 8.36 6.20 -1.99
CA THR A 169 6.94 6.52 -2.23
C THR A 169 6.53 7.72 -1.38
N GLU A 170 5.39 8.34 -1.68
CA GLU A 170 4.85 9.48 -0.95
C GLU A 170 4.59 9.18 0.54
N LEU A 171 4.19 7.94 0.85
CA LEU A 171 3.77 7.51 2.19
C LEU A 171 4.78 6.58 2.88
N GLY A 172 5.87 6.22 2.21
CA GLY A 172 6.80 5.20 2.71
C GLY A 172 7.88 4.84 1.69
N PHE A 173 8.37 3.60 1.77
CA PHE A 173 9.49 3.12 0.98
C PHE A 173 9.22 1.72 0.44
N GLN A 174 9.45 1.52 -0.85
CA GLN A 174 9.52 0.19 -1.43
C GLN A 174 10.88 -0.43 -1.06
N VAL A 175 10.87 -1.49 -0.28
CA VAL A 175 12.08 -2.22 0.14
C VAL A 175 12.12 -3.61 -0.48
N LEU A 176 13.32 -4.07 -0.85
CA LEU A 176 13.59 -5.43 -1.33
C LEU A 176 14.32 -6.19 -0.22
N PHE A 177 13.71 -7.27 0.26
CA PHE A 177 14.31 -8.13 1.29
C PHE A 177 15.37 -9.05 0.67
N ASP A 178 16.61 -9.00 1.18
CA ASP A 178 17.76 -9.66 0.58
C ASP A 178 17.67 -11.20 0.65
N GLY A 179 17.00 -11.74 1.67
CA GLY A 179 16.89 -13.19 1.87
C GLY A 179 15.92 -13.89 0.92
N TYR A 180 14.78 -13.25 0.64
CA TYR A 180 13.67 -13.86 -0.09
C TYR A 180 13.41 -13.23 -1.46
N GLY A 181 13.97 -12.04 -1.74
CA GLY A 181 13.77 -11.32 -2.99
C GLY A 181 12.35 -10.76 -3.15
N ASN A 182 11.59 -10.68 -2.06
CA ASN A 182 10.26 -10.06 -2.03
C ASN A 182 10.43 -8.55 -1.88
N SER A 183 9.64 -7.79 -2.64
CA SER A 183 9.52 -6.35 -2.50
C SER A 183 8.22 -5.99 -1.77
N GLU A 184 8.29 -5.13 -0.77
CA GLU A 184 7.15 -4.67 0.02
C GLU A 184 7.22 -3.15 0.17
N GLU A 185 6.09 -2.49 0.38
CA GLU A 185 6.06 -1.06 0.71
C GLU A 185 5.86 -0.92 2.21
N VAL A 186 6.81 -0.28 2.88
CA VAL A 186 6.82 -0.14 4.34
C VAL A 186 6.87 1.34 4.74
N PRO A 187 6.25 1.71 5.88
CA PRO A 187 6.32 3.07 6.41
C PRO A 187 7.73 3.36 6.95
N TYR A 188 8.07 4.63 7.17
CA TYR A 188 9.38 5.03 7.69
C TYR A 188 9.66 4.40 9.06
N GLU A 189 8.64 4.26 9.88
CA GLU A 189 8.61 3.71 11.23
C GLU A 189 9.02 2.23 11.29
N TYR A 190 8.89 1.51 10.17
CA TYR A 190 9.32 0.12 10.06
C TYR A 190 10.80 -0.02 9.70
N LEU A 191 11.42 1.04 9.18
CA LEU A 191 12.83 1.04 8.88
C LEU A 191 13.62 1.04 10.18
N LYS A 192 14.75 0.33 10.14
CA LYS A 192 15.72 0.24 11.23
C LYS A 192 17.12 0.40 10.64
N PRO A 193 18.03 1.02 11.42
CA PRO A 193 19.42 1.13 10.99
C PRO A 193 20.01 -0.28 10.90
N VAL A 194 21.04 -0.45 10.06
CA VAL A 194 21.80 -1.69 10.05
C VAL A 194 22.65 -1.72 11.33
N VAL A 195 22.08 -2.22 12.43
CA VAL A 195 22.84 -2.44 13.66
C VAL A 195 23.77 -3.62 13.41
N ALA A 196 25.06 -3.35 13.49
CA ALA A 196 26.09 -4.37 13.52
C ALA A 196 26.24 -4.89 14.95
N GLU A 197 25.26 -5.66 15.45
CA GLU A 197 25.44 -6.46 16.67
C GLU A 197 24.93 -7.90 16.47
N GLU A 198 25.67 -8.83 17.05
CA GLU A 198 25.91 -10.19 16.55
C GLU A 198 24.84 -11.22 16.92
N VAL A 199 24.55 -12.15 15.99
CA VAL A 199 24.86 -13.59 16.20
C VAL A 199 25.22 -14.21 14.83
N GLY A 200 26.46 -14.67 14.68
CA GLY A 200 26.79 -15.78 13.77
C GLY A 200 27.78 -15.51 12.62
N THR A 201 29.03 -15.19 12.97
CA THR A 201 30.29 -15.57 12.29
C THR A 201 30.36 -15.57 10.75
N ALA A 202 31.12 -14.62 10.17
CA ALA A 202 32.26 -14.92 9.28
C ALA A 202 32.99 -13.63 8.85
N ALA A 203 34.14 -13.42 9.50
CA ALA A 203 35.36 -12.72 9.08
C ALA A 203 35.33 -11.76 7.88
N GLN A 204 35.67 -10.49 8.19
CA GLN A 204 36.30 -9.55 7.27
C GLN A 204 37.68 -10.06 6.81
N VAL A 205 38.01 -9.82 5.54
CA VAL A 205 39.39 -9.47 5.14
C VAL A 205 39.32 -8.37 4.10
N SER A 206 39.77 -7.18 4.49
CA SER A 206 40.10 -6.05 3.63
C SER A 206 41.45 -6.30 2.94
N SER A 207 41.60 -5.90 1.68
CA SER A 207 42.77 -5.15 1.16
C SER A 207 42.69 -4.94 -0.36
N THR A 208 42.59 -3.66 -0.74
CA THR A 208 43.33 -2.97 -1.83
C THR A 208 43.57 -3.65 -3.19
N ASN A 209 43.08 -3.04 -4.27
CA ASN A 209 43.93 -2.34 -5.26
C ASN A 209 43.09 -1.69 -6.38
N GLU A 210 43.47 -0.45 -6.70
CA GLU A 210 43.05 0.35 -7.86
C GLU A 210 43.61 -0.21 -9.18
N VAL A 211 42.89 -0.01 -10.30
CA VAL A 211 43.29 0.53 -11.63
C VAL A 211 42.12 0.32 -12.60
N ASP A 212 41.42 1.37 -13.05
CA ASP A 212 41.70 2.30 -14.16
C ASP A 212 41.05 1.88 -15.51
N ALA A 213 40.46 2.89 -16.15
CA ALA A 213 40.04 3.07 -17.54
C ALA A 213 38.88 2.25 -18.14
N THR A 214 37.97 2.74 -19.02
CA THR A 214 37.53 4.08 -19.53
C THR A 214 36.55 3.78 -20.69
N VAL A 215 35.31 4.32 -20.64
CA VAL A 215 34.51 4.98 -21.74
C VAL A 215 34.04 4.06 -22.93
N THR A 216 32.84 4.06 -23.55
CA THR A 216 31.71 5.01 -23.75
C THR A 216 30.46 4.28 -24.30
N GLN A 217 29.28 4.77 -23.91
CA GLN A 217 28.02 5.04 -24.66
C GLN A 217 27.41 4.07 -25.70
N ALA A 218 26.12 3.77 -25.52
CA ALA A 218 25.03 4.15 -26.44
C ALA A 218 23.63 3.98 -25.79
N ALA A 219 22.74 4.96 -25.99
CA ALA A 219 21.33 4.97 -25.55
C ALA A 219 20.36 4.75 -26.76
N PRO A 220 19.01 4.90 -26.60
CA PRO A 220 17.98 3.89 -26.34
C PRO A 220 17.16 3.49 -27.61
N PRO A 221 16.15 2.57 -27.54
CA PRO A 221 14.76 3.02 -27.33
C PRO A 221 13.86 2.05 -26.51
N ALA A 222 12.82 2.61 -25.87
CA ALA A 222 11.69 1.90 -25.23
C ALA A 222 10.55 1.62 -26.25
N PRO A 223 9.40 0.94 -25.95
CA PRO A 223 8.90 0.53 -24.62
C PRO A 223 8.09 -0.81 -24.52
N LEU A 224 7.67 -1.15 -23.29
CA LEU A 224 6.53 -2.03 -22.88
C LEU A 224 6.65 -3.56 -22.99
N VAL A 225 6.88 -4.25 -21.86
CA VAL A 225 5.97 -5.20 -21.14
C VAL A 225 6.74 -5.69 -19.88
N ALA A 226 6.06 -5.73 -18.72
CA ALA A 226 6.64 -6.06 -17.41
C ALA A 226 7.48 -7.36 -17.40
N PRO A 227 8.69 -7.37 -16.78
CA PRO A 227 9.50 -8.58 -16.70
C PRO A 227 8.88 -9.57 -15.72
N ALA A 228 8.58 -10.77 -16.21
CA ALA A 228 8.25 -11.91 -15.35
C ALA A 228 9.34 -12.09 -14.29
N VAL A 229 8.95 -12.35 -13.04
CA VAL A 229 9.86 -12.59 -11.91
C VAL A 229 10.71 -13.84 -12.21
N ILE A 230 11.92 -13.63 -12.73
CA ILE A 230 12.90 -14.68 -12.95
C ILE A 230 13.56 -14.95 -11.59
N HIS A 231 13.23 -16.07 -10.96
CA HIS A 231 13.96 -16.51 -9.77
C HIS A 231 15.42 -16.81 -10.14
N LYS A 232 16.36 -15.96 -9.71
CA LYS A 232 17.80 -16.18 -9.88
C LYS A 232 18.22 -17.44 -9.11
N ALA A 233 19.08 -18.27 -9.71
CA ALA A 233 19.53 -19.53 -9.14
C ALA A 233 20.31 -19.31 -7.82
N ILE A 234 20.08 -20.18 -6.82
CA ILE A 234 20.78 -20.12 -5.52
C ILE A 234 22.27 -20.42 -5.78
N LYS A 235 23.16 -19.46 -5.54
CA LYS A 235 24.61 -19.67 -5.63
C LYS A 235 25.05 -20.71 -4.59
N ILE A 236 25.76 -21.74 -5.03
CA ILE A 236 26.23 -22.81 -4.14
C ILE A 236 27.32 -22.21 -3.23
N PRO A 237 27.15 -22.21 -1.90
CA PRO A 237 28.13 -21.63 -0.99
C PRO A 237 29.43 -22.43 -0.99
N GLU A 238 30.56 -21.71 -0.92
CA GLU A 238 31.92 -22.22 -0.98
C GLU A 238 32.31 -23.11 0.22
N ASN A 239 31.58 -23.00 1.35
CA ASN A 239 31.73 -23.85 2.54
C ASN A 239 31.31 -25.33 2.33
N LEU A 240 30.93 -25.72 1.11
CA LEU A 240 30.67 -27.11 0.69
C LEU A 240 31.69 -27.66 -0.31
N GLN A 241 32.77 -26.92 -0.61
CA GLN A 241 33.85 -27.45 -1.44
C GLN A 241 34.62 -28.57 -0.69
N ILE A 242 34.95 -29.64 -1.40
CA ILE A 242 35.63 -30.81 -0.86
C ILE A 242 37.11 -30.48 -0.79
N LEU A 243 37.64 -30.29 0.43
CA LEU A 243 39.09 -30.25 0.62
C LEU A 243 39.65 -31.69 0.61
N PRO A 244 40.88 -31.90 0.11
CA PRO A 244 41.51 -33.21 0.11
C PRO A 244 41.70 -33.80 1.52
N SER A 245 41.69 -32.95 2.57
CA SER A 245 41.93 -33.30 3.98
C SER A 245 40.75 -33.91 4.75
N ASP A 246 39.51 -33.91 4.22
CA ASP A 246 38.31 -34.38 4.96
C ASP A 246 38.10 -35.91 4.90
N THR A 247 37.51 -36.51 5.94
CA THR A 247 37.17 -37.94 6.01
C THR A 247 36.07 -38.33 4.99
N GLU A 248 36.07 -39.58 4.50
CA GLU A 248 35.20 -40.04 3.40
C GLU A 248 33.69 -39.83 3.67
N ALA A 249 33.27 -39.96 4.94
CA ALA A 249 31.89 -39.74 5.38
C ALA A 249 31.43 -38.27 5.27
N GLU A 250 32.33 -37.31 5.50
CA GLU A 250 32.02 -35.89 5.42
C GLU A 250 32.00 -35.41 3.95
N LYS A 251 32.89 -35.97 3.13
CA LYS A 251 32.93 -35.77 1.68
C LYS A 251 31.62 -36.20 1.02
N GLU A 252 31.05 -37.33 1.45
CA GLU A 252 29.76 -37.80 0.93
C GLU A 252 28.58 -36.93 1.38
N ARG A 253 28.57 -36.47 2.65
CA ARG A 253 27.55 -35.54 3.16
C ARG A 253 27.54 -34.22 2.39
N LYS A 254 28.73 -33.66 2.12
CA LYS A 254 28.90 -32.44 1.30
C LYS A 254 28.46 -32.69 -0.14
N ARG A 255 28.85 -33.81 -0.76
CA ARG A 255 28.44 -34.18 -2.13
C ARG A 255 26.93 -34.35 -2.27
N LYS A 256 26.27 -34.95 -1.28
CA LYS A 256 24.80 -35.14 -1.26
C LYS A 256 24.07 -33.81 -1.15
N ARG A 257 24.52 -32.90 -0.28
CA ARG A 257 23.96 -31.55 -0.15
C ARG A 257 24.16 -30.72 -1.43
N THR A 258 25.34 -30.79 -2.05
CA THR A 258 25.61 -30.10 -3.32
C THR A 258 24.74 -30.64 -4.46
N ARG A 259 24.49 -31.95 -4.53
CA ARG A 259 23.56 -32.56 -5.51
C ARG A 259 22.11 -32.13 -5.28
N ALA A 260 21.67 -32.05 -4.03
CA ALA A 260 20.33 -31.57 -3.69
C ALA A 260 20.12 -30.10 -4.10
N ILE A 261 21.09 -29.23 -3.82
CA ILE A 261 21.04 -27.81 -4.22
C ILE A 261 21.05 -27.67 -5.76
N LYS A 262 21.89 -28.43 -6.46
CA LYS A 262 21.90 -28.45 -7.94
C LYS A 262 20.58 -28.95 -8.53
N SER A 263 19.97 -29.97 -7.92
CA SER A 263 18.66 -30.48 -8.33
C SER A 263 17.55 -29.45 -8.11
N LEU A 264 17.58 -28.74 -6.98
CA LEU A 264 16.62 -27.68 -6.66
C LEU A 264 16.73 -26.51 -7.65
N ASN A 265 17.95 -26.09 -7.98
CA ASN A 265 18.18 -25.06 -9.00
C ASN A 265 17.70 -25.50 -10.39
N ARG A 266 17.90 -26.78 -10.77
CA ARG A 266 17.35 -27.34 -12.01
C ARG A 266 15.83 -27.29 -12.05
N HIS A 267 15.15 -27.65 -10.96
CA HIS A 267 13.69 -27.56 -10.87
C HIS A 267 13.19 -26.13 -10.99
N LYS A 268 13.83 -25.17 -10.30
CA LYS A 268 13.48 -23.76 -10.38
C LYS A 268 13.62 -23.18 -11.80
N THR A 269 14.66 -23.55 -12.53
CA THR A 269 14.81 -23.15 -13.95
C THR A 269 13.68 -23.71 -14.80
N ILE A 270 13.30 -24.98 -14.60
CA ILE A 270 12.20 -25.60 -15.34
C ILE A 270 10.86 -24.92 -15.03
N ASP A 271 10.60 -24.56 -13.77
CA ASP A 271 9.37 -23.87 -13.39
C ASP A 271 9.33 -22.42 -13.91
N ASN A 272 10.46 -21.72 -13.93
CA ASN A 272 10.58 -20.41 -14.58
C ASN A 272 10.26 -20.52 -16.08
N GLU A 273 10.83 -21.50 -16.79
CA GLU A 273 10.54 -21.73 -18.21
C GLU A 273 9.06 -22.06 -18.46
N ARG A 274 8.43 -22.85 -17.58
CA ARG A 274 6.99 -23.13 -17.65
C ARG A 274 6.16 -21.87 -17.47
N ASN A 275 6.51 -21.04 -16.49
CA ASN A 275 5.78 -19.80 -16.19
C ASN A 275 5.92 -18.78 -17.33
N ILE A 276 7.12 -18.65 -17.92
CA ILE A 276 7.36 -17.82 -19.12
C ILE A 276 6.50 -18.31 -20.28
N LYS A 277 6.51 -19.62 -20.58
CA LYS A 277 5.69 -20.21 -21.66
C LYS A 277 4.19 -20.00 -21.42
N GLN A 278 3.73 -20.08 -20.16
CA GLN A 278 2.34 -19.77 -19.81
C GLN A 278 2.00 -18.30 -20.02
N HIS A 279 2.89 -17.39 -19.61
CA HIS A 279 2.71 -15.96 -19.79
C HIS A 279 2.70 -15.57 -21.28
N ASP A 280 3.62 -16.11 -22.08
CA ASP A 280 3.68 -15.90 -23.52
C ASP A 280 2.43 -16.44 -24.23
N TRP A 281 1.92 -17.60 -23.79
CA TRP A 281 0.68 -18.15 -24.32
C TRP A 281 -0.55 -17.31 -23.95
N LYS A 282 -0.64 -16.82 -22.71
CA LYS A 282 -1.69 -15.88 -22.29
C LYS A 282 -1.59 -14.57 -23.10
N ALA A 283 -0.40 -14.02 -23.28
CA ALA A 283 -0.17 -12.82 -24.09
C ALA A 283 -0.58 -13.05 -25.56
N PHE A 284 -0.28 -14.23 -26.13
CA PHE A 284 -0.75 -14.62 -27.45
C PHE A 284 -2.28 -14.69 -27.55
N GLN A 285 -2.97 -15.28 -26.57
CA GLN A 285 -4.44 -15.30 -26.52
C GLN A 285 -5.02 -13.87 -26.46
N HIS A 286 -4.49 -13.01 -25.59
CA HIS A 286 -4.95 -11.63 -25.46
C HIS A 286 -4.67 -10.82 -26.74
N LYS A 287 -3.53 -11.06 -27.41
CA LYS A 287 -3.19 -10.44 -28.71
C LYS A 287 -4.12 -10.90 -29.83
N ALA A 288 -4.49 -12.19 -29.87
CA ALA A 288 -5.46 -12.74 -30.81
C ALA A 288 -6.87 -12.15 -30.58
N LYS A 289 -7.28 -11.95 -29.32
CA LYS A 289 -8.56 -11.32 -28.96
C LYS A 289 -8.59 -9.82 -29.31
N LYS A 290 -7.47 -9.11 -29.11
CA LYS A 290 -7.34 -7.66 -29.41
C LYS A 290 -7.26 -7.35 -30.92
N LYS A 291 -6.75 -8.29 -31.75
CA LYS A 291 -6.68 -8.10 -33.21
C LYS A 291 -8.04 -8.26 -33.92
N GLY A 292 -9.13 -8.55 -33.20
CA GLY A 292 -10.49 -8.53 -33.75
C GLY A 292 -10.58 -9.28 -35.08
N LEU A 293 -10.29 -10.59 -35.07
CA LEU A 293 -10.46 -11.43 -36.26
C LEU A 293 -11.94 -11.37 -36.67
N LYS A 294 -12.22 -10.53 -37.67
CA LYS A 294 -13.55 -10.37 -38.25
C LYS A 294 -14.04 -11.75 -38.65
N LYS A 295 -15.25 -12.07 -38.20
CA LYS A 295 -16.01 -13.25 -38.56
C LYS A 295 -16.00 -13.39 -40.09
N GLY A 296 -15.17 -14.28 -40.64
CA GLY A 296 -15.26 -14.72 -42.04
C GLY A 296 -14.15 -14.29 -43.01
N VAL A 297 -12.86 -14.47 -42.69
CA VAL A 297 -11.85 -14.66 -43.74
C VAL A 297 -10.98 -15.88 -43.42
N SER A 298 -10.98 -16.79 -44.38
CA SER A 298 -10.43 -18.14 -44.42
C SER A 298 -8.94 -18.21 -44.08
N GLY A 299 -8.60 -19.13 -43.17
CA GLY A 299 -7.25 -19.56 -42.87
C GLY A 299 -7.26 -20.86 -42.06
N VAL A 300 -7.58 -21.98 -42.74
CA VAL A 300 -7.39 -23.42 -42.39
C VAL A 300 -7.87 -23.93 -41.02
N LEU A 301 -8.33 -23.09 -40.11
CA LEU A 301 -8.68 -23.49 -38.74
C LEU A 301 -10.00 -22.86 -38.26
N SER A 302 -11.01 -22.85 -39.13
CA SER A 302 -12.36 -22.53 -38.68
C SER A 302 -13.39 -23.40 -39.38
N LYS A 303 -13.86 -24.37 -38.60
CA LYS A 303 -15.18 -24.99 -38.66
C LYS A 303 -15.39 -26.12 -39.67
N ARG A 304 -14.76 -27.28 -39.37
CA ARG A 304 -15.41 -28.59 -39.49
C ARG A 304 -14.68 -29.62 -38.62
N GLY A 305 -15.41 -30.34 -37.78
CA GLY A 305 -14.92 -31.50 -37.04
C GLY A 305 -14.68 -31.24 -35.56
N SER A 306 -15.44 -31.95 -34.72
CA SER A 306 -14.97 -32.35 -33.39
C SER A 306 -13.50 -32.77 -33.47
N SER A 307 -12.64 -32.08 -32.73
CA SER A 307 -11.20 -32.36 -32.72
C SER A 307 -10.96 -33.81 -32.29
N MET A 308 -10.11 -34.55 -33.01
CA MET A 308 -9.67 -35.91 -32.65
C MET A 308 -8.97 -36.00 -31.27
N PHE A 309 -8.77 -34.86 -30.60
CA PHE A 309 -8.19 -34.73 -29.26
C PHE A 309 -9.12 -33.97 -28.29
N ALA A 310 -10.38 -33.73 -28.64
CA ALA A 310 -11.37 -33.22 -27.70
C ALA A 310 -11.77 -34.34 -26.74
N SER A 311 -11.50 -34.16 -25.45
CA SER A 311 -11.98 -35.10 -24.43
C SER A 311 -13.51 -35.16 -24.50
N PRO A 312 -14.12 -36.36 -24.57
CA PRO A 312 -15.57 -36.49 -24.54
C PRO A 312 -16.08 -36.06 -23.16
N ASP A 313 -17.25 -35.43 -23.10
CA ASP A 313 -17.89 -34.90 -21.86
C ASP A 313 -18.32 -35.98 -20.85
N THR A 314 -17.92 -37.23 -21.05
CA THR A 314 -18.13 -38.36 -20.14
C THR A 314 -16.96 -38.50 -19.16
N VAL A 315 -17.27 -38.70 -17.87
CA VAL A 315 -16.37 -38.72 -16.69
C VAL A 315 -15.24 -39.78 -16.72
N GLN A 316 -15.12 -40.60 -17.77
CA GLN A 316 -14.09 -41.62 -17.92
C GLN A 316 -13.28 -41.54 -19.24
N GLY A 317 -13.45 -40.48 -20.04
CA GLY A 317 -12.74 -40.35 -21.33
C GLY A 317 -11.26 -39.98 -21.21
N ARG A 318 -10.34 -40.95 -21.32
CA ARG A 318 -8.89 -40.72 -21.52
C ARG A 318 -8.54 -40.76 -23.01
N VAL A 319 -8.02 -39.65 -23.55
CA VAL A 319 -7.36 -39.60 -24.86
C VAL A 319 -5.85 -39.52 -24.60
N GLY A 320 -5.14 -40.59 -24.97
CA GLY A 320 -3.71 -40.74 -24.70
C GLY A 320 -2.84 -40.13 -25.79
N VAL A 321 -1.93 -39.23 -25.39
CA VAL A 321 -0.61 -39.12 -26.02
C VAL A 321 0.34 -39.85 -25.08
N VAL A 322 0.85 -41.00 -25.52
CA VAL A 322 1.80 -41.82 -24.76
C VAL A 322 3.07 -40.98 -24.53
N GLY A 323 3.31 -40.57 -23.28
CA GLY A 323 4.60 -39.97 -22.87
C GLY A 323 4.55 -38.72 -22.00
N SER A 324 3.43 -38.01 -21.88
CA SER A 324 3.33 -36.80 -21.03
C SER A 324 2.14 -36.87 -20.07
N GLY A 325 2.15 -37.88 -19.20
CA GLY A 325 1.14 -38.12 -18.15
C GLY A 325 1.13 -37.11 -16.99
N HIS A 326 1.40 -35.83 -17.25
CA HIS A 326 1.06 -34.74 -16.32
C HIS A 326 -0.09 -33.94 -16.93
N GLY A 327 -1.31 -34.28 -16.53
CA GLY A 327 -2.45 -33.41 -16.78
C GLY A 327 -2.17 -32.03 -16.17
N MET A 328 -2.54 -30.96 -16.87
CA MET A 328 -2.46 -29.62 -16.29
C MET A 328 -3.29 -29.60 -15.00
N THR A 329 -2.65 -29.30 -13.88
CA THR A 329 -3.34 -29.07 -12.62
C THR A 329 -4.31 -27.91 -12.83
N SER A 330 -5.61 -28.19 -12.76
CA SER A 330 -6.64 -27.14 -12.82
C SER A 330 -6.52 -26.30 -11.54
N PHE A 331 -5.93 -25.12 -11.67
CA PHE A 331 -5.92 -24.16 -10.58
C PHE A 331 -7.31 -23.51 -10.53
N GLN A 332 -8.01 -23.65 -9.40
CA GLN A 332 -9.27 -22.95 -9.19
C GLN A 332 -8.97 -21.46 -9.08
N ASP A 333 -9.44 -20.67 -10.06
CA ASP A 333 -9.39 -19.22 -10.00
C ASP A 333 -10.39 -18.75 -8.94
N VAL A 334 -9.88 -18.44 -7.74
CA VAL A 334 -10.68 -17.99 -6.59
C VAL A 334 -11.41 -16.66 -6.83
N ARG A 335 -11.17 -16.00 -7.98
CA ARG A 335 -11.81 -14.73 -8.35
C ARG A 335 -13.20 -14.88 -8.96
N ASN A 336 -13.67 -16.11 -9.22
CA ASN A 336 -14.92 -16.33 -9.95
C ASN A 336 -15.99 -17.13 -9.17
N LYS A 337 -16.03 -17.03 -7.84
CA LYS A 337 -17.18 -17.49 -7.05
C LYS A 337 -18.32 -16.47 -7.19
N LYS A 338 -19.25 -16.71 -8.12
CA LYS A 338 -20.56 -16.07 -8.09
C LYS A 338 -21.30 -16.48 -6.80
N PRO A 339 -21.97 -15.56 -6.09
CA PRO A 339 -22.85 -15.93 -4.99
C PRO A 339 -24.01 -16.76 -5.53
N LYS A 340 -24.26 -17.94 -4.93
CA LYS A 340 -25.48 -18.71 -5.17
C LYS A 340 -26.60 -18.00 -4.43
N HIS A 341 -27.52 -17.39 -5.16
CA HIS A 341 -28.86 -17.12 -4.64
C HIS A 341 -29.57 -18.46 -4.42
N ALA A 342 -30.04 -18.67 -3.20
CA ALA A 342 -31.25 -19.41 -2.86
C ALA A 342 -31.95 -18.59 -1.79
#